data_AF-A0A1D6DYZ6-F1
#
_entry.id   AF-A0A1D6DYZ6-F1
#
_cell.length_a   1.000
_cell.length_b   1.000
_cell.length_c   1.000
_cell.angle_alpha   90.00
_cell.angle_beta   90.00
_cell.angle_gamma   90.00
#
_symmetry.space_group_name_H-M   'P 1'
#
loop_
_entity.id
_entity.type
_entity.pdbx_description
1 polymer ?
#
loop_
_entity_poly.entity_id
_entity_poly.type
_entity_poly.pdbx_seq_one_letter_code
_entity_poly.pdbx_strand_id
1 'polypeptide(L)'
;MFWHVPGLSAASPVDTILDKENFKLECLLDEDEIIQECKALNTRLINFLRDKVQVEQLLRYIVEEAPEDAEKKRIFRFPFIACEIFTCEVDVIMKTLVEDEDLMNLLFSFLKPDHPHGTLSAGYFAKVVICLMIRKTLPLVSYVQGHPEIVSQLVDLIGITSIMEVLIRLIGADETMYSSYADSMQWLDDIQVLEMIVDKFSTSVRTEDCF
;
A
#
# COMPACT_ATOMS: atom_id res chain seq x y z
N MET A 1 -1.23 -27.33 -40.64
CA MET A 1 -0.15 -26.34 -40.46
C MET A 1 -0.70 -24.99 -40.88
N PHE A 2 -1.07 -24.15 -39.93
CA PHE A 2 -1.62 -22.82 -40.19
C PHE A 2 -0.59 -21.78 -39.73
N TRP A 3 -0.08 -21.07 -40.73
CA TRP A 3 0.79 -19.92 -40.82
C TRP A 3 1.15 -19.15 -39.53
N HIS A 4 2.45 -19.01 -39.29
CA HIS A 4 3.03 -17.94 -38.47
C HIS A 4 3.36 -16.79 -39.44
N VAL A 5 2.65 -15.67 -39.33
CA VAL A 5 3.02 -14.38 -39.93
C VAL A 5 3.80 -13.60 -38.87
N PRO A 6 5.12 -13.44 -38.99
CA PRO A 6 5.88 -12.56 -38.11
C PRO A 6 5.67 -11.12 -38.58
N GLY A 7 5.06 -10.27 -37.75
CA GLY A 7 5.06 -8.82 -38.00
C GLY A 7 3.77 -8.04 -37.74
N LEU A 8 2.68 -8.66 -37.28
CA LEU A 8 1.60 -7.92 -36.63
C LEU A 8 1.56 -8.30 -35.16
N SER A 9 2.42 -7.67 -34.35
CA SER A 9 2.09 -7.53 -32.93
C SER A 9 0.79 -6.74 -32.90
N ALA A 10 -0.33 -7.39 -32.56
CA ALA A 10 -1.53 -6.65 -32.21
C ALA A 10 -1.13 -5.62 -31.15
N ALA A 11 -1.48 -4.35 -31.36
CA ALA A 11 -1.17 -3.31 -30.39
C ALA A 11 -1.72 -3.75 -29.03
N SER A 12 -0.92 -3.62 -27.98
CA SER A 12 -1.36 -3.95 -26.63
C SER A 12 -2.67 -3.19 -26.33
N PRO A 13 -3.69 -3.83 -25.73
CA PRO A 13 -4.91 -3.13 -25.32
C PRO A 13 -4.60 -1.91 -24.44
N VAL A 14 -3.56 -2.02 -23.59
CA VAL A 14 -3.07 -0.90 -22.78
C VAL A 14 -2.50 0.22 -23.66
N ASP A 15 -1.65 -0.10 -24.63
CA ASP A 15 -1.11 0.91 -25.55
C ASP A 15 -2.21 1.61 -26.34
N THR A 16 -3.25 0.87 -26.74
CA THR A 16 -4.41 1.42 -27.44
C THR A 16 -5.18 2.44 -26.58
N ILE A 17 -5.15 2.31 -25.26
CA ILE A 17 -5.75 3.30 -24.34
C ILE A 17 -4.83 4.50 -24.17
N LEU A 18 -3.53 4.24 -24.02
CA LEU A 18 -2.51 5.29 -23.91
C LEU A 18 -2.43 6.16 -25.18
N ASP A 19 -2.88 5.66 -26.32
CA ASP A 19 -2.98 6.39 -27.59
C ASP A 19 -4.22 7.31 -27.67
N LYS A 20 -5.21 7.15 -26.80
CA LYS A 20 -6.41 8.00 -26.80
C LYS A 20 -6.09 9.37 -26.22
N GLU A 21 -6.59 10.42 -26.84
CA GLU A 21 -6.54 11.75 -26.26
C GLU A 21 -7.37 11.80 -24.95
N ASN A 22 -6.79 12.37 -23.88
CA ASN A 22 -7.47 12.59 -22.60
C ASN A 22 -8.07 11.33 -21.94
N PHE A 23 -7.43 10.16 -22.08
CA PHE A 23 -7.84 8.99 -21.30
C PHE A 23 -7.67 9.25 -19.78
N LYS A 24 -8.46 8.55 -18.96
CA LYS A 24 -8.36 8.62 -17.51
C LYS A 24 -7.66 7.38 -16.95
N LEU A 25 -7.06 7.49 -15.76
CA LEU A 25 -6.46 6.35 -15.07
C LEU A 25 -7.43 5.17 -14.96
N GLU A 26 -8.71 5.44 -14.71
CA GLU A 26 -9.76 4.43 -14.57
C GLU A 26 -9.93 3.58 -15.83
N CYS A 27 -9.63 4.13 -17.02
CA CYS A 27 -9.63 3.33 -18.26
C CYS A 27 -8.57 2.24 -18.20
N LEU A 28 -7.38 2.55 -17.66
CA LEU A 28 -6.32 1.55 -17.49
C LEU A 28 -6.66 0.56 -16.37
N LEU A 29 -7.21 1.03 -15.24
CA LEU A 29 -7.61 0.16 -14.13
C LEU A 29 -8.73 -0.80 -14.51
N ASP A 30 -9.52 -0.46 -15.53
CA ASP A 30 -10.57 -1.33 -16.07
C ASP A 30 -10.04 -2.40 -17.03
N GLU A 31 -8.77 -2.32 -17.46
CA GLU A 31 -8.21 -3.33 -18.34
C GLU A 31 -7.64 -4.53 -17.59
N ASP A 32 -7.95 -5.72 -18.09
CA ASP A 32 -7.57 -6.99 -17.47
C ASP A 32 -6.05 -7.26 -17.59
N GLU A 33 -5.41 -6.72 -18.63
CA GLU A 33 -3.98 -6.93 -18.89
C GLU A 33 -3.06 -5.91 -18.18
N ILE A 34 -3.60 -4.91 -17.46
CA ILE A 34 -2.79 -3.83 -16.85
C ILE A 34 -1.66 -4.36 -15.96
N ILE A 35 -1.95 -5.35 -15.10
CA ILE A 35 -0.94 -5.90 -14.19
C ILE A 35 0.11 -6.72 -14.96
N GLN A 36 -0.30 -7.43 -16.01
CA GLN A 36 0.62 -8.17 -16.86
C GLN A 36 1.55 -7.21 -17.62
N GLU A 37 1.02 -6.11 -18.14
CA GLU A 37 1.79 -5.08 -18.85
C GLU A 37 2.78 -4.35 -17.92
N CYS A 38 2.38 -4.08 -16.66
CA CYS A 38 3.31 -3.61 -15.63
C CYS A 38 4.47 -4.58 -15.42
N LYS A 39 4.17 -5.88 -15.24
CA LYS A 39 5.19 -6.93 -15.04
C LYS A 39 6.04 -7.19 -16.29
N ALA A 40 5.49 -6.97 -17.48
CA ALA A 40 6.20 -7.00 -18.75
C ALA A 40 7.07 -5.74 -18.97
N LEU A 41 7.09 -4.82 -17.99
CA LEU A 41 7.84 -3.58 -18.03
C LEU A 41 7.45 -2.69 -19.22
N ASN A 42 6.15 -2.62 -19.53
CA ASN A 42 5.65 -1.68 -20.53
C ASN A 42 6.03 -0.25 -20.14
N THR A 43 7.01 0.31 -20.86
CA THR A 43 7.62 1.59 -20.51
C THR A 43 6.63 2.75 -20.57
N ARG A 44 5.66 2.71 -21.49
CA ARG A 44 4.64 3.77 -21.61
C ARG A 44 3.69 3.75 -20.41
N LEU A 45 3.22 2.56 -20.04
CA LEU A 45 2.37 2.36 -18.87
C LEU A 45 3.10 2.79 -17.59
N ILE A 46 4.33 2.31 -17.38
CA ILE A 46 5.11 2.63 -16.17
C ILE A 46 5.40 4.12 -16.09
N ASN A 47 5.76 4.77 -17.21
CA ASN A 47 6.02 6.21 -17.24
C ASN A 47 4.77 7.03 -16.91
N PHE A 48 3.58 6.55 -17.27
CA PHE A 48 2.33 7.18 -16.85
C PHE A 48 2.04 6.93 -15.35
N LEU A 49 2.08 5.67 -14.90
CA LEU A 49 1.70 5.28 -13.54
C LEU A 49 2.65 5.83 -12.46
N ARG A 50 3.91 6.13 -12.80
CA ARG A 50 4.88 6.70 -11.86
C ARG A 50 4.69 8.19 -11.58
N ASP A 51 3.81 8.88 -12.28
CA ASP A 51 3.58 10.30 -12.00
C ASP A 51 2.89 10.48 -10.64
N LYS A 52 3.30 11.49 -9.85
CA LYS A 52 2.77 11.74 -8.49
C LYS A 52 1.24 11.69 -8.44
N VAL A 53 0.58 12.34 -9.39
CA VAL A 53 -0.90 12.40 -9.48
C VAL A 53 -1.51 11.01 -9.62
N GLN A 54 -0.88 10.12 -10.39
CA GLN A 54 -1.38 8.75 -10.56
C GLN A 54 -1.14 7.93 -9.30
N VAL A 55 0.05 8.02 -8.71
CA VAL A 55 0.37 7.33 -7.44
C VAL A 55 -0.56 7.79 -6.32
N GLU A 56 -0.83 9.09 -6.21
CA GLU A 56 -1.79 9.65 -5.26
C GLU A 56 -3.18 9.05 -5.47
N GLN A 57 -3.67 9.05 -6.72
CA GLN A 57 -4.99 8.50 -7.02
C GLN A 57 -5.09 6.99 -6.73
N LEU A 58 -4.02 6.24 -6.98
CA LEU A 58 -3.90 4.82 -6.61
C LEU A 58 -3.96 4.62 -5.09
N LEU A 59 -3.29 5.46 -4.30
CA LEU A 59 -3.37 5.41 -2.85
C LEU A 59 -4.78 5.72 -2.36
N ARG A 60 -5.45 6.73 -2.93
CA ARG A 60 -6.84 7.07 -2.57
C ARG A 60 -7.78 5.89 -2.77
N TYR A 61 -7.59 5.08 -3.82
CA TYR A 61 -8.35 3.84 -4.00
C TYR A 61 -8.12 2.80 -2.90
N ILE A 62 -6.97 2.83 -2.22
CA ILE A 62 -6.60 1.88 -1.18
C ILE A 62 -7.07 2.35 0.19
N VAL A 63 -6.85 3.63 0.49
CA VAL A 63 -7.09 4.19 1.82
C VAL A 63 -8.44 4.86 1.95
N GLU A 64 -9.08 5.36 0.90
CA GLU A 64 -10.38 6.04 1.05
C GLU A 64 -11.55 5.08 0.77
N GLU A 65 -12.61 5.19 1.56
CA GLU A 65 -13.87 4.52 1.24
C GLU A 65 -14.50 5.14 -0.01
N ALA A 66 -15.01 4.28 -0.88
CA ALA A 66 -15.80 4.73 -2.02
C ALA A 66 -17.12 5.36 -1.53
N PRO A 67 -17.61 6.42 -2.20
CA PRO A 67 -18.95 6.97 -1.92
C PRO A 67 -20.04 5.90 -1.97
N GLU A 68 -21.11 6.06 -1.19
CA GLU A 68 -22.22 5.08 -1.13
C GLU A 68 -22.88 4.82 -2.49
N ASP A 69 -22.89 5.83 -3.37
CA ASP A 69 -23.44 5.77 -4.72
C ASP A 69 -22.40 5.40 -5.79
N ALA A 70 -21.18 5.04 -5.38
CA ALA A 70 -20.11 4.72 -6.30
C ALA A 70 -20.38 3.45 -7.10
N GLU A 71 -19.90 3.43 -8.35
CA GLU A 71 -19.98 2.24 -9.20
C GLU A 71 -19.23 1.05 -8.59
N LYS A 72 -19.69 -0.17 -8.84
CA LYS A 72 -19.05 -1.40 -8.34
C LYS A 72 -17.55 -1.48 -8.66
N LYS A 73 -17.11 -0.91 -9.78
CA LYS A 73 -15.69 -0.83 -10.16
C LYS A 73 -14.89 0.02 -9.19
N ARG A 74 -15.44 1.15 -8.74
CA ARG A 74 -14.84 2.04 -7.72
C ARG A 74 -14.74 1.36 -6.37
N ILE A 75 -15.70 0.51 -6.02
CA ILE A 75 -15.76 -0.19 -4.72
C ILE A 75 -14.80 -1.39 -4.68
N PHE A 76 -14.72 -2.18 -5.75
CA PHE A 76 -14.02 -3.48 -5.71
C PHE A 76 -12.84 -3.57 -6.68
N ARG A 77 -12.99 -3.12 -7.93
CA ARG A 77 -11.96 -3.32 -8.96
C ARG A 77 -10.79 -2.37 -8.77
N PHE A 78 -11.04 -1.07 -8.64
CA PHE A 78 -9.97 -0.08 -8.58
C PHE A 78 -9.09 -0.20 -7.34
N PRO A 79 -9.64 -0.43 -6.12
CA PRO A 79 -8.82 -0.72 -4.93
C PRO A 79 -7.94 -1.97 -5.12
N PHE A 80 -8.51 -3.03 -5.69
CA PHE A 80 -7.79 -4.27 -5.98
C PHE A 80 -6.64 -4.04 -6.96
N ILE A 81 -6.91 -3.43 -8.11
CA ILE A 81 -5.89 -3.18 -9.14
C ILE A 81 -4.83 -2.19 -8.64
N ALA A 82 -5.21 -1.16 -7.88
CA ALA A 82 -4.25 -0.23 -7.28
C ALA A 82 -3.30 -0.96 -6.32
N CYS A 83 -3.83 -1.84 -5.46
CA CYS A 83 -3.01 -2.67 -4.58
C CYS A 83 -2.07 -3.60 -5.37
N GLU A 84 -2.56 -4.22 -6.45
CA GLU A 84 -1.73 -5.04 -7.34
C GLU A 84 -0.64 -4.22 -8.04
N ILE A 85 -0.91 -2.97 -8.46
CA ILE A 85 0.10 -2.10 -9.07
C ILE A 85 1.25 -1.81 -8.08
N PHE A 86 0.95 -1.49 -6.83
CA PHE A 86 2.00 -1.28 -5.82
C PHE A 86 2.78 -2.56 -5.49
N THR A 87 2.15 -3.73 -5.62
CA THR A 87 2.75 -5.01 -5.22
C THR A 87 3.24 -5.88 -6.38
N CYS A 88 3.14 -5.40 -7.63
CA CYS A 88 3.58 -6.13 -8.82
C CYS A 88 5.10 -6.06 -9.10
N GLU A 89 5.89 -5.59 -8.14
CA GLU A 89 7.37 -5.54 -8.18
C GLU A 89 7.99 -4.50 -9.14
N VAL A 90 7.20 -3.54 -9.63
CA VAL A 90 7.71 -2.42 -10.42
C VAL A 90 8.31 -1.34 -9.51
N ASP A 91 9.64 -1.32 -9.41
CA ASP A 91 10.38 -0.48 -8.44
C ASP A 91 10.10 1.03 -8.58
N VAL A 92 9.94 1.52 -9.81
CA VAL A 92 9.82 2.96 -10.11
C VAL A 92 8.55 3.58 -9.52
N ILE A 93 7.46 2.81 -9.45
CA ILE A 93 6.19 3.28 -8.86
C ILE A 93 6.34 3.38 -7.34
N MET A 94 6.90 2.33 -6.70
CA MET A 94 7.20 2.35 -5.26
C MET A 94 8.19 3.46 -4.89
N LYS A 95 9.18 3.74 -5.75
CA LYS A 95 10.14 4.83 -5.55
C LYS A 95 9.43 6.18 -5.46
N THR A 96 8.48 6.44 -6.36
CA THR A 96 7.67 7.66 -6.33
C THR A 96 6.89 7.80 -5.02
N LEU A 97 6.29 6.71 -4.55
CA LEU A 97 5.58 6.67 -3.26
C LEU A 97 6.50 7.05 -2.09
N VAL A 98 7.65 6.40 -1.94
CA VAL A 98 8.50 6.56 -0.75
C VAL A 98 9.38 7.83 -0.77
N GLU A 99 9.58 8.44 -1.93
CA GLU A 99 10.35 9.69 -2.07
C GLU A 99 9.49 10.95 -1.87
N ASP A 100 8.17 10.81 -1.77
CA ASP A 100 7.24 11.91 -1.58
C ASP A 100 6.52 11.80 -0.22
N GLU A 101 6.81 12.76 0.65
CA GLU A 101 6.28 12.77 2.02
C GLU A 101 4.75 12.91 2.06
N ASP A 102 4.14 13.65 1.12
CA ASP A 102 2.68 13.79 1.05
C ASP A 102 2.01 12.45 0.70
N LEU A 103 2.63 11.66 -0.18
CA LEU A 103 2.13 10.33 -0.54
C LEU A 103 2.25 9.35 0.63
N MET A 104 3.36 9.39 1.36
CA MET A 104 3.52 8.60 2.59
C MET A 104 2.52 9.02 3.67
N ASN A 105 2.32 10.33 3.86
CA ASN A 105 1.30 10.88 4.75
C ASN A 105 -0.11 10.42 4.36
N LEU A 106 -0.42 10.36 3.06
CA LEU A 106 -1.69 9.85 2.57
C LEU A 106 -1.86 8.35 2.86
N LEU A 107 -0.84 7.53 2.58
CA LEU A 107 -0.87 6.10 2.88
C LEU A 107 -1.12 5.85 4.38
N PHE A 108 -0.37 6.51 5.25
CA PHE A 108 -0.47 6.33 6.70
C PHE A 108 -1.65 7.07 7.34
N SER A 109 -2.31 7.97 6.61
CA SER A 109 -3.57 8.57 7.06
C SER A 109 -4.67 7.53 7.34
N PHE A 110 -4.56 6.34 6.72
CA PHE A 110 -5.43 5.20 6.99
C PHE A 110 -5.50 4.82 8.47
N LEU A 111 -4.44 5.06 9.25
CA LEU A 111 -4.36 4.68 10.66
C LEU A 111 -4.98 5.71 11.61
N LYS A 112 -5.41 6.87 11.10
CA LYS A 112 -5.92 7.94 11.96
C LYS A 112 -7.27 7.57 12.57
N PRO A 113 -7.57 7.97 13.82
CA PRO A 113 -8.80 7.56 14.51
C PRO A 113 -10.11 8.00 13.82
N ASP A 114 -10.07 9.09 13.06
CA ASP A 114 -11.20 9.63 12.29
C ASP A 114 -11.44 8.90 10.96
N HIS A 115 -10.58 7.94 10.63
CA HIS A 115 -10.66 7.16 9.41
C HIS A 115 -11.56 5.92 9.57
N PRO A 116 -12.42 5.59 8.59
CA PRO A 116 -13.17 4.33 8.62
C PRO A 116 -12.26 3.14 8.25
N HIS A 117 -12.12 2.20 9.18
CA HIS A 117 -11.20 1.06 9.04
C HIS A 117 -11.93 -0.20 8.51
N GLY A 118 -12.35 -0.17 7.25
CA GLY A 118 -12.96 -1.33 6.59
C GLY A 118 -12.01 -2.53 6.50
N THR A 119 -12.51 -3.75 6.69
CA THR A 119 -11.67 -4.98 6.63
C THR A 119 -10.94 -5.14 5.30
N LEU A 120 -11.58 -4.76 4.18
CA LEU A 120 -10.99 -4.87 2.85
C LEU A 120 -9.87 -3.84 2.63
N SER A 121 -10.11 -2.57 2.97
CA SER A 121 -9.10 -1.49 2.86
C SER A 121 -7.93 -1.74 3.80
N ALA A 122 -8.16 -2.23 5.02
CA ALA A 122 -7.10 -2.65 5.93
C ALA A 122 -6.21 -3.75 5.33
N GLY A 123 -6.80 -4.70 4.59
CA GLY A 123 -6.06 -5.73 3.86
C GLY A 123 -5.18 -5.15 2.75
N TYR A 124 -5.69 -4.19 1.97
CA TYR A 124 -4.92 -3.53 0.92
C TYR A 124 -3.81 -2.64 1.48
N PHE A 125 -4.11 -1.83 2.50
CA PHE A 125 -3.13 -1.04 3.24
C PHE A 125 -1.99 -1.93 3.75
N ALA A 126 -2.34 -3.02 4.46
CA ALA A 126 -1.34 -3.94 4.99
C ALA A 126 -0.47 -4.55 3.90
N LYS A 127 -1.08 -4.97 2.78
CA LYS A 127 -0.34 -5.55 1.66
C LYS A 127 0.65 -4.56 1.04
N VAL A 128 0.29 -3.28 0.89
CA VAL A 128 1.20 -2.23 0.40
C VAL A 128 2.33 -1.98 1.41
N VAL A 129 2.00 -1.79 2.69
CA VAL A 129 3.01 -1.52 3.73
C VAL A 129 3.99 -2.68 3.88
N ILE A 130 3.51 -3.93 3.88
CA ILE A 130 4.37 -5.12 3.92
C ILE A 130 5.25 -5.19 2.66
N CYS A 131 4.75 -4.83 1.49
CA CYS A 131 5.57 -4.73 0.28
C CYS A 131 6.68 -3.68 0.44
N LEU A 132 6.36 -2.51 1.01
CA LEU A 132 7.36 -1.48 1.33
C LEU A 132 8.39 -1.98 2.35
N MET A 133 7.99 -2.73 3.39
CA MET A 133 8.92 -3.33 4.35
C MET A 133 9.92 -4.26 3.68
N ILE A 134 9.50 -4.99 2.65
CA ILE A 134 10.36 -5.95 1.93
C ILE A 134 11.23 -5.24 0.87
N ARG A 135 10.67 -4.26 0.16
CA ARG A 135 11.27 -3.69 -1.06
C ARG A 135 11.91 -2.32 -0.87
N LYS A 136 11.42 -1.55 0.10
CA LYS A 136 11.81 -0.16 0.40
C LYS A 136 11.99 0.03 1.91
N THR A 137 12.62 -0.95 2.57
CA THR A 137 12.77 -1.00 4.04
C THR A 137 13.36 0.28 4.61
N LEU A 138 14.48 0.76 4.05
CA LEU A 138 15.18 1.93 4.57
C LEU A 138 14.33 3.22 4.50
N PRO A 139 13.75 3.61 3.34
CA PRO A 139 12.80 4.73 3.29
C PRO A 139 11.62 4.58 4.25
N LEU A 140 11.03 3.38 4.35
CA LEU A 140 9.88 3.14 5.22
C LEU A 140 10.25 3.32 6.70
N VAL A 141 11.33 2.70 7.16
CA VAL A 141 11.80 2.81 8.55
C VAL A 141 12.15 4.25 8.87
N SER A 142 12.86 4.95 7.97
CA SER A 142 13.19 6.37 8.15
C SER A 142 11.93 7.23 8.28
N TYR A 143 10.89 6.94 7.51
CA TYR A 143 9.63 7.67 7.60
C TYR A 143 8.91 7.40 8.93
N VAL A 144 8.81 6.13 9.35
CA VAL A 144 8.15 5.75 10.62
C VAL A 144 8.91 6.30 11.84
N GLN A 145 10.24 6.34 11.80
CA GLN A 145 11.06 6.98 12.84
C GLN A 145 10.78 8.48 12.98
N GLY A 146 10.47 9.16 11.87
CA GLY A 146 10.05 10.56 11.88
C GLY A 146 8.62 10.79 12.38
N HIS A 147 7.81 9.73 12.45
CA HIS A 147 6.38 9.74 12.76
C HIS A 147 6.04 8.68 13.82
N PRO A 148 6.56 8.82 15.06
CA PRO A 148 6.41 7.80 16.11
C PRO A 148 4.95 7.49 16.47
N GLU A 149 4.02 8.41 16.19
CA GLU A 149 2.58 8.20 16.36
C GLU A 149 2.02 7.03 15.54
N ILE A 150 2.65 6.67 14.42
CA ILE A 150 2.24 5.55 13.56
C ILE A 150 2.21 4.25 14.37
N VAL A 151 3.20 4.02 15.22
CA VAL A 151 3.26 2.79 16.03
C VAL A 151 2.12 2.77 17.05
N SER A 152 1.81 3.91 17.67
CA SER A 152 0.64 4.04 18.55
C SER A 152 -0.66 3.71 17.81
N GLN A 153 -0.84 4.26 16.61
CA GLN A 153 -2.05 4.05 15.82
C GLN A 153 -2.20 2.59 15.34
N LEU A 154 -1.09 1.93 14.98
CA LEU A 154 -1.08 0.49 14.70
C LEU A 154 -1.52 -0.34 15.91
N VAL A 155 -1.03 -0.02 17.11
CA VAL A 155 -1.43 -0.67 18.36
C VAL A 155 -2.90 -0.40 18.66
N ASP A 156 -3.39 0.81 18.40
CA ASP A 156 -4.80 1.14 18.62
C ASP A 156 -5.76 0.32 17.75
N LEU A 157 -5.29 -0.07 16.56
CA LEU A 157 -6.01 -0.85 15.56
C LEU A 157 -5.63 -2.34 15.56
N ILE A 158 -4.91 -2.82 16.57
CA ILE A 158 -4.40 -4.20 16.64
C ILE A 158 -5.50 -5.28 16.57
N GLY A 159 -6.76 -4.92 16.86
CA GLY A 159 -7.91 -5.82 16.68
C GLY A 159 -8.20 -6.21 15.23
N ILE A 160 -7.67 -5.46 14.25
CA ILE A 160 -7.80 -5.77 12.82
C ILE A 160 -6.64 -6.68 12.42
N THR A 161 -6.95 -7.91 11.97
CA THR A 161 -5.93 -8.95 11.65
C THR A 161 -4.83 -8.45 10.73
N SER A 162 -5.18 -7.72 9.67
CA SER A 162 -4.20 -7.17 8.73
C SER A 162 -3.28 -6.12 9.35
N ILE A 163 -3.78 -5.34 10.32
CA ILE A 163 -2.98 -4.34 11.04
C ILE A 163 -2.08 -5.00 12.08
N MET A 164 -2.59 -5.99 12.81
CA MET A 164 -1.76 -6.83 13.68
C MET A 164 -0.60 -7.47 12.91
N GLU A 165 -0.86 -7.96 11.70
CA GLU A 165 0.15 -8.54 10.83
C GLU A 165 1.23 -7.53 10.40
N VAL A 166 0.86 -6.28 10.10
CA VAL A 166 1.80 -5.18 9.84
C VAL A 166 2.64 -4.90 11.08
N LEU A 167 2.01 -4.79 12.26
CA LEU A 167 2.70 -4.49 13.51
C LEU A 167 3.71 -5.58 13.88
N ILE A 168 3.32 -6.86 13.79
CA ILE A 168 4.22 -8.01 14.04
C ILE A 168 5.41 -7.97 13.08
N ARG A 169 5.20 -7.68 11.79
CA ARG A 169 6.31 -7.56 10.83
C ARG A 169 7.18 -6.34 11.05
N LEU A 170 6.61 -5.22 11.49
CA LEU A 170 7.39 -4.02 11.81
C LEU A 170 8.34 -4.28 12.98
N ILE A 171 7.85 -4.96 14.02
CA ILE A 171 8.66 -5.34 15.19
C ILE A 171 9.63 -6.48 14.83
N GLY A 172 9.17 -7.47 14.07
CA GLY A 172 9.93 -8.67 13.70
C GLY A 172 10.85 -8.53 12.48
N ALA A 173 10.89 -7.38 11.81
CA ALA A 173 11.82 -7.12 10.70
C ALA A 173 13.30 -7.31 11.10
N ASP A 174 13.56 -7.28 12.41
CA ASP A 174 14.79 -7.62 13.08
C ASP A 174 15.52 -8.87 12.56
N GLU A 175 14.84 -10.03 12.46
CA GLU A 175 15.54 -11.31 12.20
C GLU A 175 16.23 -11.38 10.83
N THR A 176 15.84 -10.51 9.90
CA THR A 176 16.45 -10.43 8.57
C THR A 176 17.49 -9.30 8.42
N MET A 177 17.58 -8.38 9.39
CA MET A 177 18.43 -7.18 9.33
C MET A 177 19.81 -7.32 10.00
N TYR A 178 20.13 -8.47 10.60
CA TYR A 178 21.38 -8.77 11.34
C TYR A 178 22.74 -8.48 10.64
N SER A 179 22.77 -7.95 9.40
CA SER A 179 24.02 -7.63 8.70
C SER A 179 24.30 -6.13 8.48
N SER A 180 23.34 -5.23 8.76
CA SER A 180 23.61 -3.78 8.79
C SER A 180 22.52 -3.07 9.56
N TYR A 181 22.94 -2.20 10.48
CA TYR A 181 22.15 -1.40 11.43
C TYR A 181 21.94 -2.04 12.80
N ALA A 182 22.93 -1.86 13.68
CA ALA A 182 22.74 -2.00 15.13
C ALA A 182 21.87 -0.86 15.71
N ASP A 183 21.69 0.25 14.99
CA ASP A 183 20.87 1.41 15.40
C ASP A 183 19.36 1.23 15.14
N SER A 184 18.93 0.24 14.36
CA SER A 184 17.51 0.06 14.00
C SER A 184 16.65 -0.58 15.10
N MET A 185 17.24 -1.04 16.22
CA MET A 185 16.46 -1.51 17.38
C MET A 185 16.17 -0.43 18.41
N GLN A 186 17.08 0.54 18.57
CA GLN A 186 17.00 1.46 19.70
C GLN A 186 15.72 2.32 19.66
N TRP A 187 15.27 2.67 18.45
CA TRP A 187 14.04 3.46 18.29
C TRP A 187 12.75 2.71 18.64
N LEU A 188 12.68 1.38 18.45
CA LEU A 188 11.50 0.59 18.83
C LEU A 188 11.44 0.38 20.34
N ASP A 189 12.59 0.16 20.97
CA ASP A 189 12.71 0.10 22.43
C ASP A 189 12.31 1.42 23.07
N ASP A 190 12.71 2.55 22.48
CA ASP A 190 12.33 3.90 22.94
C ASP A 190 10.82 4.16 22.85
N ILE A 191 10.11 3.54 21.90
CA ILE A 191 8.66 3.67 21.74
C ILE A 191 7.88 2.80 22.74
N GLN A 192 8.53 1.85 23.42
CA GLN A 192 7.91 0.99 24.44
C GLN A 192 6.68 0.22 23.92
N VAL A 193 6.76 -0.32 22.69
CA VAL A 193 5.64 -0.98 22.00
C VAL A 193 4.95 -2.07 22.85
N LEU A 194 5.73 -2.85 23.61
CA LEU A 194 5.18 -3.87 24.50
C LEU A 194 4.30 -3.27 25.60
N GLU A 195 4.71 -2.13 26.18
CA GLU A 195 3.91 -1.43 27.20
C GLU A 195 2.61 -0.92 26.58
N MET A 196 2.66 -0.34 25.39
CA MET A 196 1.47 0.12 24.66
C MET A 196 0.47 -1.02 24.40
N ILE A 197 0.97 -2.19 23.99
CA ILE A 197 0.15 -3.38 23.76
C ILE A 197 -0.48 -3.85 25.08
N VAL A 198 0.31 -3.96 26.14
CA VAL A 198 -0.17 -4.38 27.48
C VAL A 198 -1.22 -3.40 28.01
N ASP A 199 -1.01 -2.10 27.86
CA ASP A 199 -1.97 -1.06 28.27
C ASP A 199 -3.27 -1.15 27.48
N LYS A 200 -3.20 -1.40 26.17
CA LYS A 200 -4.38 -1.58 25.30
C LYS A 200 -5.25 -2.75 25.77
N PHE A 201 -4.63 -3.90 26.07
CA PHE A 201 -5.38 -5.07 26.57
C PHE A 201 -5.83 -4.88 28.03
N SER A 202 -5.05 -4.22 28.87
CA SER A 202 -5.42 -3.95 30.28
C SER A 202 -6.59 -2.98 30.41
N THR A 203 -6.68 -1.99 29.52
CA THR A 203 -7.82 -1.06 29.47
C THR A 203 -9.08 -1.70 28.90
N SER A 204 -8.96 -2.58 27.89
CA SER A 204 -10.09 -3.36 27.34
C SER A 204 -10.75 -4.26 28.39
N VAL A 205 -9.97 -4.92 29.25
CA VAL A 205 -10.50 -5.79 30.33
C VAL A 205 -11.25 -4.99 31.39
N ARG A 206 -10.79 -3.79 31.73
CA ARG A 206 -11.45 -2.94 32.74
C ARG A 206 -12.81 -2.40 32.31
N THR A 207 -13.05 -2.27 31.00
CA THR A 207 -14.36 -1.83 30.46
C THR A 207 -15.41 -2.94 30.44
N GLU A 208 -15.00 -4.22 30.49
CA GLU A 208 -15.93 -5.36 30.49
C GLU A 208 -16.46 -5.69 31.89
N ASP A 209 -15.77 -5.29 32.96
CA ASP A 209 -16.14 -5.55 34.37
C ASP A 209 -17.12 -4.52 34.98
N CYS A 210 -17.76 -3.67 34.18
CA CYS A 210 -18.69 -2.63 34.65
C CYS A 210 -20.17 -2.84 34.28
N PHE A 211 -20.59 -4.08 33.98
CA PHE A 211 -21.99 -4.44 33.79
C PHE A 211 -22.43 -5.60 34.68
#